data_AF-A0A845S8N8-F1
#
_entry.id   AF-A0A845S8N8-F1
#
_cell.length_a   1.000
_cell.length_b   1.000
_cell.length_c   1.000
_cell.angle_alpha   90.00
_cell.angle_beta   90.00
_cell.angle_gamma   90.00
#
_symmetry.space_group_name_H-M   'P 1'
#
loop_
_entity.id
_entity.type
_entity.pdbx_description
1 polymer ?
#
loop_
_entity_poly.entity_id
_entity_poly.type
_entity_poly.pdbx_seq_one_letter_code
_entity_poly.pdbx_strand_id
1 'polypeptide(L)'
;AIGKVIAPTALFWFRWAALSTILTGLITAYLNGYVHEALAIKGSPKNITIGIGMWLGIIMAFNVWFIIWPNQKRALGIVECDPETKAKSARMAMLISRTNTFLSIPMLLTMVTAQNLY
;
A
#
# COMPACT_ATOMS: atom_id res chain seq x y z
N ALA A 1 26.79 10.36 -8.31
CA ALA A 1 25.55 10.96 -7.77
C ALA A 1 25.03 10.08 -6.63
N ILE A 2 25.02 10.61 -5.41
CA ILE A 2 24.66 9.91 -4.16
C ILE A 2 23.25 9.25 -4.27
N GLY A 3 22.33 9.83 -5.05
CA GLY A 3 20.99 9.28 -5.27
C GLY A 3 20.91 7.89 -5.95
N LYS A 4 21.93 7.46 -6.73
CA LYS A 4 21.93 6.12 -7.35
C LYS A 4 22.11 4.99 -6.32
N VAL A 5 22.71 5.28 -5.17
CA VAL A 5 22.99 4.29 -4.11
C VAL A 5 21.91 4.33 -3.02
N ILE A 6 21.39 5.51 -2.71
CA ILE A 6 20.36 5.69 -1.67
C ILE A 6 18.98 5.23 -2.15
N ALA A 7 18.59 5.58 -3.38
CA ALA A 7 17.25 5.27 -3.91
C ALA A 7 16.89 3.77 -3.84
N PRO A 8 17.75 2.81 -4.26
CA PRO A 8 17.40 1.39 -4.19
C PRO A 8 17.24 0.89 -2.75
N THR A 9 18.10 1.35 -1.83
CA THR A 9 18.06 0.95 -0.42
C THR A 9 16.85 1.54 0.31
N ALA A 10 16.57 2.83 0.11
CA ALA A 10 15.41 3.50 0.69
C ALA A 10 14.10 2.85 0.24
N LEU A 11 14.01 2.51 -1.05
CA LEU A 11 12.84 1.88 -1.64
C LEU A 11 12.63 0.44 -1.14
N PHE A 12 13.71 -0.29 -0.86
CA PHE A 12 13.65 -1.59 -0.22
C PHE A 12 13.03 -1.49 1.18
N TRP A 13 13.52 -0.58 2.03
CA TRP A 13 12.98 -0.36 3.37
C TRP A 13 11.54 0.14 3.36
N PHE A 14 11.18 1.00 2.41
CA PHE A 14 9.80 1.49 2.25
C PHE A 14 8.78 0.34 2.07
N ARG A 15 9.15 -0.72 1.34
CA ARG A 15 8.27 -1.88 1.11
C ARG A 15 7.99 -2.67 2.38
N TRP A 16 9.03 -2.87 3.19
CA TRP A 16 8.92 -3.56 4.47
C TRP A 16 8.17 -2.72 5.50
N ALA A 17 8.42 -1.40 5.53
CA ALA A 17 7.65 -0.49 6.37
C ALA A 17 6.15 -0.53 6.05
N ALA A 18 5.79 -0.51 4.75
CA ALA A 18 4.39 -0.63 4.32
C ALA A 18 3.73 -1.95 4.75
N LEU A 19 4.44 -3.09 4.66
CA LEU A 19 3.94 -4.36 5.18
C LEU A 19 3.78 -4.36 6.69
N SER A 20 4.76 -3.84 7.42
CA SER A 20 4.72 -3.76 8.88
C SER A 20 3.51 -2.95 9.37
N THR A 21 3.15 -1.87 8.67
CA THR A 21 1.95 -1.08 9.00
C THR A 21 0.67 -1.92 8.86
N ILE A 22 0.53 -2.68 7.77
CA ILE A 22 -0.66 -3.54 7.57
C ILE A 22 -0.70 -4.68 8.58
N LEU A 23 0.43 -5.34 8.81
CA LEU A 23 0.54 -6.41 9.79
C LEU A 23 0.13 -5.90 11.17
N THR A 24 0.65 -4.75 11.58
CA THR A 24 0.32 -4.12 12.87
C THR A 24 -1.16 -3.75 12.94
N GLY A 25 -1.73 -3.20 11.86
CA GLY A 25 -3.17 -2.93 11.77
C GLY A 25 -4.03 -4.18 11.91
N LEU A 26 -3.67 -5.28 11.25
CA LEU A 26 -4.36 -6.57 11.35
C LEU A 26 -4.23 -7.19 12.75
N ILE A 27 -3.05 -7.12 13.36
CA ILE A 27 -2.84 -7.56 14.75
C ILE A 27 -3.71 -6.74 15.70
N THR A 28 -3.77 -5.42 15.51
CA THR A 28 -4.60 -4.54 16.34
C THR A 28 -6.08 -4.88 16.18
N ALA A 29 -6.54 -5.12 14.95
CA ALA A 29 -7.91 -5.56 14.69
C ALA A 29 -8.21 -6.93 15.33
N TYR A 30 -7.23 -7.84 15.31
CA TYR A 30 -7.36 -9.16 15.93
C TYR A 30 -7.47 -9.05 17.45
N LEU A 31 -6.61 -8.25 18.09
CA LEU A 31 -6.64 -8.02 19.54
C LEU A 31 -7.93 -7.33 20.00
N ASN A 32 -8.53 -6.50 19.15
CA ASN A 32 -9.84 -5.87 19.43
C ASN A 32 -11.05 -6.75 19.05
N GLY A 33 -10.83 -7.96 18.54
CA GLY A 33 -11.89 -8.95 18.27
C GLY A 33 -12.77 -8.67 17.04
N TYR A 34 -12.57 -7.58 16.30
CA TYR A 34 -13.40 -7.23 15.14
C TYR A 34 -12.81 -7.65 13.78
N VAL A 35 -11.60 -8.22 13.75
CA VAL A 35 -10.89 -8.50 12.48
C VAL A 35 -11.68 -9.39 11.52
N HIS A 36 -12.36 -10.41 12.03
CA HIS A 36 -13.14 -11.35 11.21
C HIS A 36 -14.37 -10.67 10.62
N GLU A 37 -15.07 -9.84 11.41
CA GLU A 37 -16.23 -9.08 10.96
C GLU A 37 -15.85 -7.99 9.95
N ALA A 38 -14.76 -7.27 10.23
CA ALA A 38 -14.26 -6.22 9.35
C ALA A 38 -13.78 -6.76 8.00
N LEU A 39 -12.99 -7.84 7.98
CA LEU A 39 -12.56 -8.48 6.72
C LEU A 39 -13.71 -9.12 5.96
N ALA A 40 -14.70 -9.69 6.65
CA ALA A 40 -15.90 -10.26 6.04
C ALA A 40 -16.93 -9.22 5.60
N ILE A 41 -16.73 -7.93 5.93
CA ILE A 41 -17.67 -6.84 5.69
C ILE A 41 -19.06 -7.20 6.28
N LYS A 42 -19.06 -7.60 7.56
CA LYS A 42 -20.25 -8.00 8.31
C LYS A 42 -20.27 -7.34 9.69
N GLY A 43 -21.42 -7.37 10.35
CA GLY A 43 -21.59 -6.86 11.71
C GLY A 43 -22.02 -5.40 11.75
N SER A 44 -21.52 -4.66 12.74
CA SER A 44 -21.90 -3.26 12.97
C SER A 44 -21.48 -2.34 11.81
N PRO A 45 -22.14 -1.17 11.61
CA PRO A 45 -21.71 -0.17 10.64
C PRO A 45 -20.24 0.22 10.78
N LYS A 46 -19.74 0.29 12.03
CA LYS A 46 -18.32 0.51 12.33
C LYS A 46 -17.40 -0.57 11.75
N ASN A 47 -17.76 -1.84 11.91
CA ASN A 47 -16.96 -2.97 11.41
C ASN A 47 -16.94 -3.00 9.86
N ILE A 48 -18.06 -2.66 9.23
CA ILE A 48 -18.16 -2.53 7.77
C ILE A 48 -17.27 -1.37 7.28
N THR A 49 -17.38 -0.19 7.91
CA THR A 49 -16.62 1.00 7.48
C THR A 49 -15.11 0.81 7.68
N ILE A 50 -14.66 0.27 8.82
CA ILE A 50 -13.23 0.00 9.03
C ILE A 50 -12.73 -1.11 8.10
N GLY A 51 -13.57 -2.11 7.80
CA GLY A 51 -13.28 -3.19 6.86
C GLY A 51 -12.95 -2.68 5.45
N ILE A 52 -13.71 -1.69 4.96
CA ILE A 52 -13.43 -1.04 3.67
C ILE A 52 -12.04 -0.37 3.68
N GLY A 53 -11.71 0.35 4.74
CA GLY A 53 -10.39 0.98 4.91
C GLY A 53 -9.25 -0.05 4.97
N MET A 54 -9.46 -1.16 5.66
CA MET A 54 -8.49 -2.27 5.74
C MET A 54 -8.25 -2.91 4.36
N TRP A 55 -9.30 -3.18 3.59
CA TRP A 55 -9.19 -3.71 2.23
C TRP A 55 -8.47 -2.76 1.29
N LEU A 56 -8.75 -1.46 1.37
CA LEU A 56 -8.00 -0.45 0.61
C LEU A 56 -6.51 -0.48 0.97
N GLY A 57 -6.16 -0.55 2.26
CA GLY A 57 -4.78 -0.71 2.71
C GLY A 57 -4.10 -1.96 2.13
N ILE A 58 -4.78 -3.11 2.15
CA ILE A 58 -4.26 -4.38 1.60
C ILE A 58 -4.01 -4.27 0.10
N ILE A 59 -4.98 -3.73 -0.67
CA ILE A 59 -4.84 -3.50 -2.11
C ILE A 59 -3.66 -2.55 -2.39
N MET A 60 -3.50 -1.50 -1.57
CA MET A 60 -2.40 -0.56 -1.72
C MET A 60 -1.03 -1.20 -1.46
N ALA A 61 -0.89 -2.08 -0.47
CA ALA A 61 0.35 -2.84 -0.28
C ALA A 61 0.59 -3.86 -1.39
N PHE A 62 -0.46 -4.50 -1.90
CA PHE A 62 -0.36 -5.36 -3.07
C PHE A 62 0.19 -4.59 -4.28
N ASN A 63 -0.35 -3.40 -4.56
CA ASN A 63 0.14 -2.53 -5.63
C ASN A 63 1.64 -2.19 -5.46
N VAL A 64 2.08 -1.91 -4.23
CA VAL A 64 3.49 -1.65 -3.92
C VAL A 64 4.38 -2.86 -4.22
N TRP A 65 3.95 -4.05 -3.79
CA TRP A 65 4.76 -5.27 -3.88
C TRP A 65 4.81 -5.86 -5.28
N PHE A 66 3.69 -5.89 -5.99
CA PHE A 66 3.55 -6.60 -7.26
C PHE A 66 3.66 -5.69 -8.49
N ILE A 67 3.30 -4.41 -8.37
CA ILE A 67 3.28 -3.50 -9.53
C ILE A 67 4.40 -2.47 -9.43
N ILE A 68 4.46 -1.70 -8.35
CA ILE A 68 5.42 -0.59 -8.21
C ILE A 68 6.85 -1.14 -8.17
N TRP A 69 7.11 -2.16 -7.34
CA TRP A 69 8.47 -2.66 -7.14
C TRP A 69 9.12 -3.27 -8.39
N PRO A 70 8.49 -4.19 -9.15
CA PRO A 70 9.11 -4.72 -10.37
C PRO A 70 9.41 -3.64 -11.40
N ASN A 71 8.52 -2.66 -11.54
CA ASN A 71 8.71 -1.52 -12.44
C ASN A 71 9.82 -0.58 -11.95
N GLN A 72 9.95 -0.37 -10.63
CA GLN A 72 11.05 0.40 -10.06
C GLN A 72 12.41 -0.30 -10.21
N LYS A 73 12.47 -1.63 -10.09
CA LYS A 73 13.72 -2.39 -10.36
C LYS A 73 14.23 -2.16 -11.79
N ARG A 74 13.32 -2.19 -12.77
CA ARG A 74 13.63 -1.89 -14.18
C ARG A 74 14.03 -0.42 -14.36
N ALA A 75 13.28 0.51 -13.77
CA ALA A 75 13.55 1.95 -13.87
C ALA A 75 14.90 2.36 -13.25
N LEU A 76 15.28 1.76 -12.12
CA LEU A 76 16.55 2.02 -11.43
C LEU A 76 17.76 1.32 -12.08
N GLY A 77 17.53 0.45 -13.07
CA GLY A 77 18.58 -0.33 -13.71
C GLY A 77 19.13 -1.46 -12.83
N ILE A 78 18.35 -1.95 -11.86
CA ILE A 78 18.67 -3.17 -11.10
C ILE A 78 18.48 -4.40 -12.00
N VAL A 79 17.54 -4.32 -12.96
CA VAL A 79 17.33 -5.31 -14.02
C VAL A 79 17.67 -4.66 -15.35
N GLU A 80 18.51 -5.30 -16.14
CA GLU A 80 18.81 -4.84 -17.50
C GLU A 80 17.56 -4.92 -18.37
N CYS A 81 17.25 -3.82 -19.05
CA CYS A 81 16.13 -3.70 -19.97
C CYS A 81 16.39 -2.58 -20.95
N ASP A 82 15.77 -2.67 -22.13
CA ASP A 82 15.89 -1.66 -23.18
C ASP A 82 15.54 -0.25 -22.68
N PRO A 83 16.15 0.81 -23.23
CA PRO A 83 15.87 2.19 -22.84
C PRO A 83 14.37 2.54 -22.90
N GLU A 84 13.66 2.00 -23.88
CA GLU A 84 12.21 2.19 -24.06
C GLU A 84 11.41 1.53 -22.91
N THR A 85 11.76 0.29 -22.57
CA THR A 85 11.13 -0.48 -21.49
C THR A 85 11.40 0.16 -20.12
N LYS A 86 12.58 0.75 -19.94
CA LYS A 86 12.97 1.49 -18.75
C LYS A 86 12.10 2.73 -18.56
N ALA A 87 11.90 3.52 -19.62
CA ALA A 87 11.04 4.71 -19.58
C ALA A 87 9.57 4.34 -19.29
N LYS A 88 9.04 3.29 -19.95
CA LYS A 88 7.68 2.78 -19.69
C LYS A 88 7.51 2.31 -18.24
N SER A 89 8.49 1.59 -17.70
CA SER A 89 8.46 1.10 -16.31
C SER A 89 8.49 2.25 -15.30
N ALA A 90 9.32 3.27 -15.54
CA ALA A 90 9.37 4.47 -14.69
C ALA A 90 8.02 5.20 -14.67
N ARG A 91 7.39 5.37 -15.85
CA ARG A 91 6.06 5.98 -15.97
C ARG A 91 5.00 5.15 -15.22
N MET A 92 5.01 3.83 -15.39
CA MET A 92 4.06 2.94 -14.73
C MET A 92 4.19 3.01 -13.21
N ALA A 93 5.43 2.94 -12.69
CA ALA A 93 5.70 3.09 -11.27
C ALA A 93 5.18 4.43 -10.72
N MET A 94 5.36 5.53 -11.46
CA MET A 94 4.86 6.85 -11.07
C MET A 94 3.33 6.92 -11.05
N LEU A 95 2.65 6.43 -12.10
CA LEU A 95 1.18 6.47 -12.19
C LEU A 95 0.53 5.63 -11.10
N ILE A 96 1.06 4.44 -10.82
CA ILE A 96 0.53 3.56 -9.77
C ILE A 96 0.85 4.14 -8.39
N SER A 97 2.01 4.78 -8.20
CA SER A 97 2.28 5.52 -6.96
C SER A 97 1.27 6.62 -6.71
N ARG A 98 0.90 7.41 -7.73
CA ARG A 98 -0.14 8.45 -7.61
C ARG A 98 -1.49 7.85 -7.28
N THR A 99 -1.86 6.76 -7.94
CA THR A 99 -3.10 6.02 -7.66
C THR A 99 -3.12 5.56 -6.20
N ASN A 100 -2.00 5.03 -5.70
CA ASN A 100 -1.88 4.62 -4.30
C ASN A 100 -2.08 5.80 -3.33
N THR A 101 -1.51 6.96 -3.63
CA THR A 101 -1.74 8.19 -2.85
C THR A 101 -3.20 8.65 -2.92
N PHE A 102 -3.86 8.55 -4.06
CA PHE A 102 -5.28 8.90 -4.14
C PHE A 102 -6.15 7.93 -3.35
N LEU A 103 -5.82 6.63 -3.34
CA LEU A 103 -6.52 5.62 -2.55
C LEU A 103 -6.32 5.79 -1.04
N SER A 104 -5.28 6.50 -0.59
CA SER A 104 -5.09 6.77 0.84
C SER A 104 -6.16 7.72 1.39
N ILE A 105 -6.75 8.58 0.55
CA ILE A 105 -7.81 9.51 0.96
C ILE A 105 -9.08 8.75 1.44
N PRO A 106 -9.74 7.92 0.61
CA PRO A 106 -10.90 7.16 1.05
C PRO A 106 -10.55 6.16 2.16
N MET A 107 -9.33 5.60 2.16
CA MET A 107 -8.87 4.73 3.24
C MET A 107 -8.83 5.47 4.58
N LEU A 108 -8.20 6.65 4.65
CA LEU A 108 -8.15 7.43 5.88
C LEU A 108 -9.53 7.92 6.32
N LEU A 109 -10.37 8.36 5.36
CA LEU A 109 -11.73 8.78 5.64
C LEU A 109 -12.56 7.65 6.27
N THR A 110 -12.50 6.44 5.71
CA THR A 110 -13.21 5.29 6.30
C THR A 110 -12.71 4.94 7.70
N MET A 111 -11.41 5.05 7.97
CA MET A 111 -10.87 4.84 9.31
C MET A 111 -11.34 5.90 10.31
N VAL A 112 -11.30 7.18 9.94
CA VAL A 112 -11.78 8.29 10.80
C VAL A 112 -13.28 8.17 11.03
N THR A 113 -14.08 7.90 9.99
CA THR A 113 -15.52 7.72 10.15
C THR A 113 -15.85 6.52 11.04
N ALA A 114 -15.13 5.40 10.93
CA ALA A 114 -15.33 4.25 11.81
C ALA A 114 -14.96 4.53 13.28
N GLN A 115 -14.04 5.46 13.54
CA GLN A 115 -13.72 5.91 14.90
C GLN A 115 -14.81 6.82 15.48
N ASN A 116 -15.51 7.59 14.64
CA ASN A 116 -16.57 8.52 15.06
C ASN A 116 -17.99 7.94 14.92
N LEU A 117 -18.14 6.78 14.28
CA LEU A 117 -19.31 5.93 14.44
C LEU A 117 -19.20 5.37 15.87
N TYR A 118 -20.11 5.80 16.75
CA TYR A 118 -20.15 5.69 18.22
C TYR A 118 -19.69 6.95 18.95
#